data_AF-A0A973AHV4-F1
#
_entry.id   AF-A0A973AHV4-F1
#
_cell.length_a   1.000
_cell.length_b   1.000
_cell.length_c   1.000
_cell.angle_alpha   90.00
_cell.angle_beta   90.00
_cell.angle_gamma   90.00
#
_symmetry.space_group_name_H-M   'P 1'
#
loop_
_entity.id
_entity.type
_entity.pdbx_description
1 polymer ?
#
loop_
_entity_poly.entity_id
_entity_poly.type
_entity_poly.pdbx_seq_one_letter_code
_entity_poly.pdbx_strand_id
1 'polypeptide(L)'
;MTTSYDIHPSAELRELFSSMPIPYQGQDPAQARIIFVGLDANYSADIFAYENMRDRILEYHQDGVEFWKRHDTHHPFLLDEYPLKKNRGGVPYHRKFQTMGLTAKHAEFISFVELLDVPTVGSTETKKFWELFNVDHAKRLDSIFTSGEERLILLPGSVIRNMQDANKRHGIFSWLPETVEWGKFHRIGRTNFHMIRHFSSSITSGDLKSMGRLIKSRCP
;
A
#
# COMPACT_ATOMS: atom_id res chain seq x y z
N MET A 1 18.49 -9.99 15.60
CA MET A 1 17.22 -10.40 16.24
C MET A 1 16.11 -10.10 15.24
N THR A 2 15.23 -11.06 14.96
CA THR A 2 14.02 -10.81 14.15
C THR A 2 13.01 -10.11 15.03
N THR A 3 12.61 -8.89 14.66
CA THR A 3 11.55 -8.15 15.36
C THR A 3 10.24 -8.93 15.22
N SER A 4 9.57 -9.20 16.35
CA SER A 4 8.22 -9.79 16.33
C SER A 4 7.26 -8.87 15.58
N TYR A 5 6.21 -9.46 14.99
CA TYR A 5 5.15 -8.67 14.37
C TYR A 5 4.38 -7.90 15.45
N ASP A 6 4.35 -6.57 15.34
CA ASP A 6 3.59 -5.72 16.27
C ASP A 6 3.33 -4.33 15.66
N ILE A 7 2.55 -3.52 16.35
CA ILE A 7 2.42 -2.09 16.06
C ILE A 7 3.80 -1.43 16.18
N HIS A 8 4.09 -0.50 15.28
CA HIS A 8 5.34 0.25 15.29
C HIS A 8 5.55 1.04 16.60
N PRO A 9 6.75 1.02 17.20
CA PRO A 9 6.99 1.59 18.53
C PRO A 9 6.94 3.13 18.56
N SER A 10 7.21 3.81 17.45
CA SER A 10 7.14 5.28 17.36
C SER A 10 5.72 5.77 17.65
N ALA A 11 5.54 6.55 18.72
CA ALA A 11 4.26 7.20 19.04
C ALA A 11 3.85 8.19 17.94
N GLU A 12 4.81 8.94 17.42
CA GLU A 12 4.60 9.91 16.35
C GLU A 12 4.09 9.26 15.06
N LEU A 13 4.68 8.13 14.65
CA LEU A 13 4.19 7.40 13.46
C LEU A 13 2.78 6.84 13.69
N ARG A 14 2.47 6.37 14.90
CA ARG A 14 1.12 5.91 15.26
C ARG A 14 0.11 7.05 15.23
N GLU A 15 0.49 8.22 15.72
CA GLU A 15 -0.33 9.42 15.70
C GLU A 15 -0.66 9.83 14.25
N LEU A 16 0.34 9.87 13.37
CA LEU A 16 0.14 10.15 11.94
C LEU A 16 -0.93 9.24 11.31
N PHE A 17 -0.84 7.93 11.56
CA PHE A 17 -1.82 6.98 11.04
C PHE A 17 -3.20 7.22 11.66
N SER A 18 -3.30 7.43 12.96
CA SER A 18 -4.59 7.69 13.63
C SER A 18 -5.24 9.02 13.26
N SER A 19 -4.49 9.98 12.71
CA SER A 19 -4.99 11.32 12.37
C SER A 19 -5.89 11.33 11.12
N MET A 20 -5.85 10.26 10.33
CA MET A 20 -6.63 10.12 9.10
C MET A 20 -7.66 8.98 9.24
N PRO A 21 -8.91 9.16 8.75
CA PRO A 21 -9.90 8.08 8.77
C PRO A 21 -9.44 6.83 8.00
N ILE A 22 -8.70 7.04 6.91
CA ILE A 22 -8.05 5.98 6.12
C ILE A 22 -6.60 6.43 5.99
N PRO A 23 -5.65 5.78 6.66
CA PRO A 23 -4.24 6.04 6.42
C PRO A 23 -3.89 5.65 4.98
N TYR A 24 -3.25 6.55 4.26
CA TYR A 24 -2.79 6.31 2.90
C TYR A 24 -1.41 6.90 2.69
N GLN A 25 -0.81 6.52 1.58
CA GLN A 25 0.42 7.11 1.08
C GLN A 25 0.24 7.47 -0.39
N GLY A 26 0.87 8.55 -0.86
CA GLY A 26 0.63 9.09 -2.20
C GLY A 26 -0.62 9.98 -2.25
N GLN A 27 -1.45 9.84 -3.28
CA GLN A 27 -2.70 10.58 -3.45
C GLN A 27 -3.79 10.11 -2.47
N ASP A 28 -4.72 10.99 -2.10
CA ASP A 28 -5.98 10.65 -1.43
C ASP A 28 -6.70 9.51 -2.18
N PRO A 29 -7.00 8.38 -1.54
CA PRO A 29 -7.63 7.23 -2.21
C PRO A 29 -9.02 7.55 -2.79
N ALA A 30 -9.72 8.58 -2.29
CA ALA A 30 -10.97 9.03 -2.88
C ALA A 30 -10.75 9.69 -4.25
N GLN A 31 -9.60 10.34 -4.46
CA GLN A 31 -9.24 11.07 -5.68
C GLN A 31 -8.38 10.24 -6.64
N ALA A 32 -7.71 9.19 -6.14
CA ALA A 32 -6.83 8.35 -6.93
C ALA A 32 -7.58 7.50 -7.98
N ARG A 33 -6.99 7.37 -9.16
CA ARG A 33 -7.46 6.46 -10.22
C ARG A 33 -6.87 5.06 -10.05
N ILE A 34 -5.71 4.95 -9.42
CA ILE A 34 -4.96 3.72 -9.22
C ILE A 34 -4.76 3.55 -7.72
N ILE A 35 -5.21 2.43 -7.17
CA ILE A 35 -5.04 2.12 -5.75
C ILE A 35 -4.29 0.80 -5.61
N PHE A 36 -3.11 0.86 -4.98
CA PHE A 36 -2.42 -0.32 -4.49
C PHE A 36 -2.91 -0.65 -3.10
N VAL A 37 -3.27 -1.91 -2.86
CA VAL A 37 -3.66 -2.36 -1.53
C VAL A 37 -2.62 -3.32 -0.99
N GLY A 38 -2.12 -3.06 0.21
CA GLY A 38 -1.30 -4.00 0.96
C GLY A 38 -2.00 -4.49 2.24
N LEU A 39 -1.27 -5.25 3.04
CA LEU A 39 -1.77 -5.73 4.33
C LEU A 39 -1.56 -4.69 5.43
N ASP A 40 -0.39 -4.08 5.45
CA ASP A 40 0.10 -3.22 6.51
C ASP A 40 1.30 -2.38 6.07
N ALA A 41 1.37 -1.14 6.58
CA ALA A 41 2.49 -0.25 6.33
C ALA A 41 3.65 -0.61 7.26
N ASN A 42 4.59 -1.42 6.76
CA ASN A 42 5.70 -1.95 7.55
C ASN A 42 6.93 -1.04 7.52
N TYR A 43 7.34 -0.56 8.70
CA TYR A 43 8.53 0.26 8.88
C TYR A 43 9.59 -0.49 9.70
N SER A 44 10.86 -0.10 9.56
CA SER A 44 11.90 -0.60 10.46
C SER A 44 11.71 0.04 11.84
N ALA A 45 11.78 -0.74 12.91
CA ALA A 45 11.44 -0.28 14.26
C ALA A 45 12.23 0.94 14.75
N ASP A 46 13.45 1.11 14.24
CA ASP A 46 14.38 2.19 14.57
C ASP A 46 14.34 3.35 13.55
N ILE A 47 13.48 3.32 12.53
CA ILE A 47 13.54 4.31 11.44
C ILE A 47 13.30 5.75 11.92
N PHE A 48 12.49 5.93 12.96
CA PHE A 48 12.21 7.23 13.60
C PHE A 48 13.33 7.70 14.55
N ALA A 49 14.35 6.87 14.82
CA ALA A 49 15.52 7.29 15.59
C ALA A 49 16.49 8.15 14.74
N TYR A 50 16.32 8.18 13.42
CA TYR A 50 17.14 8.97 12.51
C TYR A 50 16.37 10.23 12.10
N GLU A 51 16.78 11.39 12.60
CA GLU A 51 16.09 12.69 12.41
C GLU A 51 15.80 13.01 10.94
N ASN A 52 16.80 12.95 10.06
CA ASN A 52 16.59 13.18 8.62
C ASN A 52 15.53 12.25 8.03
N MET A 53 15.51 10.99 8.47
CA MET A 53 14.56 10.01 7.94
C MET A 53 13.16 10.20 8.50
N ARG A 54 13.04 10.56 9.79
CA ARG A 54 11.78 10.98 10.40
C ARG A 54 11.18 12.14 9.60
N ASP A 55 11.95 13.18 9.34
CA ASP A 55 11.49 14.38 8.63
C ASP A 55 11.01 14.04 7.21
N ARG A 56 11.69 13.14 6.50
CA ARG A 56 11.26 12.66 5.17
C ARG A 56 9.99 11.82 5.21
N ILE A 57 9.79 11.03 6.26
CA ILE A 57 8.56 10.27 6.44
C ILE A 57 7.41 11.22 6.75
N LEU A 58 7.62 12.21 7.61
CA LEU A 58 6.62 13.25 7.91
C LEU A 58 6.24 14.04 6.65
N GLU A 59 7.23 14.50 5.88
CA GLU A 59 7.03 15.16 4.59
C GLU A 59 6.18 14.30 3.63
N TYR A 60 6.48 13.01 3.55
CA TYR A 60 5.77 12.07 2.69
C TYR A 60 4.32 11.81 3.12
N HIS A 61 4.04 11.74 4.42
CA HIS A 61 2.68 11.57 4.93
C HIS A 61 1.86 12.87 4.87
N GLN A 62 2.52 14.03 4.91
CA GLN A 62 1.84 15.32 4.75
C GLN A 62 1.32 15.51 3.32
N ASP A 63 2.13 15.20 2.31
CA ASP A 63 1.73 15.23 0.89
C ASP A 63 2.61 14.28 0.07
N GLY A 64 2.12 13.06 -0.14
CA GLY A 64 2.84 12.04 -0.89
C GLY A 64 3.02 12.38 -2.38
N VAL A 65 2.13 13.20 -2.95
CA VAL A 65 2.20 13.63 -4.35
C VAL A 65 3.32 14.64 -4.54
N GLU A 66 3.35 15.68 -3.70
CA GLU A 66 4.41 16.69 -3.73
C GLU A 66 5.76 16.12 -3.31
N PHE A 67 5.79 15.18 -2.36
CA PHE A 67 7.01 14.42 -2.04
C PHE A 67 7.56 13.74 -3.30
N TRP A 68 6.72 13.02 -4.04
CA TRP A 68 7.16 12.31 -5.25
C TRP A 68 7.67 13.29 -6.32
N LYS A 69 6.97 14.41 -6.53
CA LYS A 69 7.42 15.44 -7.47
C LYS A 69 8.76 16.06 -7.07
N ARG A 70 8.98 16.31 -5.79
CA ARG A 70 10.20 16.96 -5.27
C ARG A 70 11.42 16.05 -5.35
N HIS A 71 11.26 14.77 -5.01
CA HIS A 71 12.39 13.84 -4.85
C HIS A 71 12.55 12.87 -6.03
N ASP A 72 11.70 12.95 -7.05
CA ASP A 72 11.61 12.02 -8.20
C ASP A 72 11.56 10.54 -7.79
N THR A 73 10.99 10.27 -6.63
CA THR A 73 10.80 8.92 -6.10
C THR A 73 9.53 8.83 -5.27
N HIS A 74 8.83 7.71 -5.32
CA HIS A 74 7.53 7.56 -4.69
C HIS A 74 7.60 7.33 -3.17
N HIS A 75 8.77 6.98 -2.63
CA HIS A 75 8.89 6.63 -1.23
C HIS A 75 10.21 7.09 -0.60
N PRO A 76 10.19 7.58 0.66
CA PRO A 76 11.39 7.98 1.40
C PRO A 76 12.49 6.90 1.50
N PHE A 77 12.10 5.63 1.40
CA PHE A 77 13.02 4.48 1.48
C PHE A 77 14.00 4.39 0.30
N LEU A 78 13.76 5.16 -0.75
CA LEU A 78 14.58 5.18 -1.96
C LEU A 78 15.56 6.34 -2.00
N LEU A 79 15.49 7.26 -1.03
CA LEU A 79 16.41 8.38 -0.94
C LEU A 79 17.85 7.90 -0.67
N ASP A 80 18.82 8.69 -1.11
CA ASP A 80 20.23 8.37 -0.89
C ASP A 80 20.60 8.36 0.59
N GLU A 81 20.01 9.29 1.35
CA GLU A 81 20.16 9.45 2.80
C GLU A 81 19.44 8.39 3.67
N TYR A 82 18.76 7.41 3.07
CA TYR A 82 18.12 6.32 3.83
C TYR A 82 19.17 5.55 4.67
N PRO A 83 19.03 5.53 6.01
CA PRO A 83 20.13 5.17 6.92
C PRO A 83 20.33 3.65 7.09
N LEU A 84 19.30 2.85 6.76
CA LEU A 84 19.32 1.40 6.97
C LEU A 84 19.79 0.63 5.73
N LYS A 85 20.05 -0.66 5.92
CA LYS A 85 20.49 -1.56 4.83
C LYS A 85 19.45 -1.62 3.71
N LYS A 86 19.80 -1.07 2.54
CA LYS A 86 18.94 -0.99 1.34
C LYS A 86 18.59 -2.34 0.69
N ASN A 87 19.11 -3.46 1.18
CA ASN A 87 18.80 -4.81 0.70
C ASN A 87 17.86 -5.58 1.65
N ARG A 88 17.24 -4.91 2.63
CA ARG A 88 16.31 -5.50 3.61
C ARG A 88 15.09 -4.59 3.82
N GLY A 89 14.08 -5.09 4.52
CA GLY A 89 12.87 -4.34 4.86
C GLY A 89 12.06 -3.96 3.61
N GLY A 90 11.48 -2.75 3.62
CA GLY A 90 10.68 -2.22 2.52
C GLY A 90 11.49 -1.80 1.28
N VAL A 91 12.79 -1.54 1.39
CA VAL A 91 13.58 -0.99 0.25
C VAL A 91 13.53 -1.88 -1.01
N PRO A 92 13.69 -3.23 -0.92
CA PRO A 92 13.54 -4.11 -2.09
C PRO A 92 12.16 -4.03 -2.75
N TYR A 93 11.10 -3.83 -1.97
CA TYR A 93 9.74 -3.63 -2.50
C TYR A 93 9.69 -2.36 -3.36
N HIS A 94 10.13 -1.23 -2.81
CA HIS A 94 10.05 0.05 -3.52
C HIS A 94 10.99 0.10 -4.74
N ARG A 95 12.15 -0.56 -4.70
CA ARG A 95 13.04 -0.70 -5.86
C ARG A 95 12.39 -1.48 -6.99
N LYS A 96 11.70 -2.58 -6.68
CA LYS A 96 10.92 -3.32 -7.68
C LYS A 96 9.78 -2.48 -8.24
N PHE A 97 9.10 -1.71 -7.39
CA PHE A 97 8.06 -0.77 -7.83
C PHE A 97 8.60 0.22 -8.88
N GLN A 98 9.79 0.81 -8.67
CA GLN A 98 10.41 1.73 -9.63
C GLN A 98 10.63 1.11 -11.01
N THR A 99 10.82 -0.20 -11.13
CA THR A 99 11.02 -0.87 -12.43
C THR A 99 9.78 -0.84 -13.34
N MET A 100 8.61 -0.49 -12.80
CA MET A 100 7.40 -0.21 -13.60
C MET A 100 7.56 1.07 -14.46
N GLY A 101 8.56 1.90 -14.15
CA GLY A 101 8.84 3.14 -14.86
C GLY A 101 7.79 4.21 -14.61
N LEU A 102 7.11 4.18 -13.47
CA LEU A 102 6.24 5.26 -13.01
C LEU A 102 7.11 6.40 -12.48
N THR A 103 6.79 7.62 -12.87
CA THR A 103 7.48 8.86 -12.48
C THR A 103 6.52 9.81 -11.76
N ALA A 104 7.04 10.95 -11.27
CA ALA A 104 6.23 12.00 -10.64
C ALA A 104 4.99 12.45 -11.43
N LYS A 105 5.00 12.32 -12.77
CA LYS A 105 3.82 12.61 -13.63
C LYS A 105 2.60 11.73 -13.33
N HIS A 106 2.79 10.62 -12.64
CA HIS A 106 1.71 9.69 -12.28
C HIS A 106 1.30 9.82 -10.81
N ALA A 107 2.01 10.65 -10.02
CA ALA A 107 1.85 10.71 -8.58
C ALA A 107 0.43 11.10 -8.18
N GLU A 108 -0.17 12.05 -8.89
CA GLU A 108 -1.53 12.54 -8.62
C GLU A 108 -2.64 11.48 -8.88
N PHE A 109 -2.31 10.35 -9.51
CA PHE A 109 -3.26 9.29 -9.83
C PHE A 109 -3.13 8.05 -8.94
N ILE A 110 -2.08 7.96 -8.11
CA ILE A 110 -1.69 6.73 -7.42
C ILE A 110 -1.81 6.90 -5.90
N SER A 111 -2.56 6.00 -5.28
CA SER A 111 -2.65 5.86 -3.83
C SER A 111 -2.20 4.47 -3.38
N PHE A 112 -1.64 4.41 -2.17
CA PHE A 112 -1.31 3.20 -1.45
C PHE A 112 -2.12 3.17 -0.16
N VAL A 113 -2.89 2.10 0.04
CA VAL A 113 -3.70 1.88 1.24
C VAL A 113 -3.44 0.48 1.78
N GLU A 114 -3.64 0.30 3.07
CA GLU A 114 -3.35 -0.94 3.77
C GLU A 114 -4.61 -1.47 4.47
N LEU A 115 -4.77 -2.79 4.58
CA LEU A 115 -5.90 -3.38 5.32
C LEU A 115 -5.85 -3.06 6.82
N LEU A 116 -4.66 -2.86 7.39
CA LEU A 116 -4.49 -2.31 8.73
C LEU A 116 -4.36 -0.79 8.67
N ASP A 117 -5.01 -0.10 9.60
CA ASP A 117 -4.92 1.35 9.82
C ASP A 117 -3.80 1.74 10.80
N VAL A 118 -2.91 0.80 11.12
CA VAL A 118 -1.79 1.02 12.02
C VAL A 118 -0.46 0.70 11.34
N PRO A 119 0.61 1.46 11.65
CA PRO A 119 1.95 1.14 11.16
C PRO A 119 2.49 -0.07 11.94
N THR A 120 3.24 -0.93 11.28
CA THR A 120 3.74 -2.19 11.87
C THR A 120 5.26 -2.34 11.75
N VAL A 121 5.80 -3.30 12.50
CA VAL A 121 7.17 -3.82 12.38
C VAL A 121 7.14 -5.33 12.21
N GLY A 122 8.22 -5.92 11.69
CA GLY A 122 8.37 -7.37 11.58
C GLY A 122 7.59 -7.98 10.39
N SER A 123 7.64 -9.30 10.25
CA SER A 123 6.90 -9.99 9.18
C SER A 123 5.46 -10.26 9.63
N THR A 124 4.48 -10.01 8.77
CA THR A 124 3.06 -10.22 9.07
C THR A 124 2.80 -11.61 9.68
N GLU A 125 2.14 -11.62 10.83
CA GLU A 125 1.74 -12.82 11.56
C GLU A 125 0.21 -12.86 11.68
N THR A 126 -0.43 -13.96 11.26
CA THR A 126 -1.88 -14.04 11.09
C THR A 126 -2.67 -13.72 12.35
N LYS A 127 -2.28 -14.26 13.51
CA LYS A 127 -3.04 -14.06 14.75
C LYS A 127 -3.04 -12.58 15.12
N LYS A 128 -1.86 -11.99 15.19
CA LYS A 128 -1.67 -10.58 15.52
C LYS A 128 -2.25 -9.64 14.47
N PHE A 129 -2.23 -9.98 13.18
CA PHE A 129 -2.94 -9.23 12.14
C PHE A 129 -4.44 -9.07 12.47
N TRP A 130 -5.10 -10.17 12.86
CA TRP A 130 -6.53 -10.13 13.23
C TRP A 130 -6.78 -9.44 14.57
N GLU A 131 -5.84 -9.45 15.51
CA GLU A 131 -5.92 -8.65 16.73
C GLU A 131 -5.87 -7.14 16.45
N LEU A 132 -5.17 -6.74 15.38
CA LEU A 132 -5.02 -5.34 14.96
C LEU A 132 -6.09 -4.91 13.93
N PHE A 133 -6.90 -5.83 13.41
CA PHE A 133 -7.82 -5.55 12.32
C PHE A 133 -8.97 -4.63 12.77
N ASN A 134 -9.07 -3.45 12.16
CA ASN A 134 -10.14 -2.50 12.41
C ASN A 134 -11.27 -2.66 11.38
N VAL A 135 -12.42 -3.13 11.85
CA VAL A 135 -13.64 -3.35 11.05
C VAL A 135 -14.16 -2.05 10.42
N ASP A 136 -14.10 -0.92 11.12
CA ASP A 136 -14.62 0.34 10.60
C ASP A 136 -13.70 0.94 9.54
N HIS A 137 -12.38 0.77 9.68
CA HIS A 137 -11.43 1.07 8.61
C HIS A 137 -11.70 0.23 7.37
N ALA A 138 -11.89 -1.08 7.54
CA ALA A 138 -12.20 -1.97 6.42
C ALA A 138 -13.50 -1.58 5.71
N LYS A 139 -14.55 -1.15 6.43
CA LYS A 139 -15.79 -0.61 5.82
C LYS A 139 -15.54 0.68 5.02
N ARG A 140 -14.65 1.55 5.50
CA ARG A 140 -14.29 2.78 4.78
C ARG A 140 -13.55 2.46 3.47
N LEU A 141 -12.61 1.51 3.50
CA LEU A 141 -11.97 1.00 2.28
C LEU A 141 -12.99 0.38 1.31
N ASP A 142 -13.90 -0.45 1.83
CA ASP A 142 -14.96 -1.08 1.05
C ASP A 142 -15.84 -0.05 0.32
N SER A 143 -16.19 1.03 1.00
CA SER A 143 -16.92 2.16 0.41
C SER A 143 -16.14 2.85 -0.70
N ILE A 144 -14.83 3.09 -0.53
CA ILE A 144 -14.00 3.65 -1.62
C ILE A 144 -14.01 2.72 -2.83
N PHE A 145 -13.81 1.42 -2.61
CA PHE A 145 -13.69 0.44 -3.68
C PHE A 145 -14.99 0.28 -4.48
N THR A 146 -16.14 0.45 -3.83
CA THR A 146 -17.47 0.27 -4.40
C THR A 146 -18.19 1.56 -4.78
N SER A 147 -17.57 2.74 -4.59
CA SER A 147 -18.18 4.06 -4.84
C SER A 147 -18.58 4.33 -6.30
N GLY A 148 -18.19 3.48 -7.26
CA GLY A 148 -18.62 3.56 -8.66
C GLY A 148 -17.73 4.41 -9.58
N GLU A 149 -16.72 5.08 -9.03
CA GLU A 149 -15.74 5.82 -9.84
C GLU A 149 -14.89 4.91 -10.72
N GLU A 150 -14.28 5.49 -11.75
CA GLU A 150 -13.36 4.77 -12.61
C GLU A 150 -11.99 4.60 -11.97
N ARG A 151 -11.78 3.44 -11.34
CA ARG A 151 -10.51 3.08 -10.70
C ARG A 151 -9.92 1.76 -11.21
N LEU A 152 -8.62 1.61 -11.02
CA LEU A 152 -7.89 0.35 -11.06
C LEU A 152 -7.35 0.05 -9.66
N ILE A 153 -7.84 -1.03 -9.05
CA ILE A 153 -7.42 -1.50 -7.73
C ILE A 153 -6.55 -2.74 -7.89
N LEU A 154 -5.32 -2.67 -7.38
CA LEU A 154 -4.30 -3.69 -7.53
C LEU A 154 -4.16 -4.47 -6.22
N LEU A 155 -4.53 -5.75 -6.25
CA LEU A 155 -4.65 -6.60 -5.07
C LEU A 155 -3.64 -7.77 -5.11
N PRO A 156 -2.65 -7.82 -4.21
CA PRO A 156 -1.86 -9.03 -4.00
C PRO A 156 -2.75 -10.20 -3.54
N GLY A 157 -2.40 -11.43 -3.91
CA GLY A 157 -3.17 -12.62 -3.48
C GLY A 157 -3.30 -12.78 -1.96
N SER A 158 -2.33 -12.29 -1.17
CA SER A 158 -2.43 -12.27 0.29
C SER A 158 -3.49 -11.30 0.80
N VAL A 159 -3.65 -10.14 0.16
CA VAL A 159 -4.69 -9.16 0.48
C VAL A 159 -6.07 -9.74 0.14
N ILE A 160 -6.22 -10.36 -1.03
CA ILE A 160 -7.47 -11.02 -1.45
C ILE A 160 -7.92 -12.05 -0.39
N ARG A 161 -7.02 -12.93 0.06
CA ARG A 161 -7.36 -13.92 1.09
C ARG A 161 -7.83 -13.28 2.39
N ASN A 162 -7.16 -12.22 2.85
CA ASN A 162 -7.56 -11.52 4.07
C ASN A 162 -8.89 -10.77 3.90
N MET A 163 -9.17 -10.19 2.73
CA MET A 163 -10.47 -9.59 2.42
C MET A 163 -11.59 -10.65 2.38
N GLN A 164 -11.34 -11.83 1.81
CA GLN A 164 -12.29 -12.95 1.82
C GLN A 164 -12.55 -13.46 3.25
N ASP A 165 -11.53 -13.54 4.07
CA ASP A 165 -11.68 -13.92 5.49
C ASP A 165 -12.40 -12.83 6.29
N ALA A 166 -12.17 -11.54 5.99
CA ALA A 166 -12.92 -10.43 6.57
C ALA A 166 -14.41 -10.48 6.18
N ASN A 167 -14.72 -10.89 4.94
CA ASN A 167 -16.10 -11.13 4.52
C ASN A 167 -16.74 -12.24 5.37
N LYS A 168 -16.09 -13.40 5.51
CA LYS A 168 -16.62 -14.51 6.32
C LYS A 168 -16.83 -14.14 7.78
N ARG A 169 -15.96 -13.30 8.35
CA ARG A 169 -15.99 -12.90 9.77
C ARG A 169 -16.95 -11.75 10.06
N HIS A 170 -17.06 -10.79 9.13
CA HIS A 170 -17.66 -9.48 9.39
C HIS A 170 -18.62 -9.00 8.31
N GLY A 171 -18.77 -9.73 7.19
CA GLY A 171 -19.64 -9.35 6.07
C GLY A 171 -19.15 -8.16 5.24
N ILE A 172 -17.85 -7.84 5.30
CA ILE A 172 -17.22 -6.72 4.56
C ILE A 172 -16.57 -7.24 3.28
N PHE A 173 -16.45 -6.43 2.23
CA PHE A 173 -15.93 -6.85 0.92
C PHE A 173 -16.77 -7.97 0.30
N SER A 174 -18.08 -7.94 0.52
CA SER A 174 -19.03 -8.97 0.05
C SER A 174 -19.09 -9.13 -1.47
N TRP A 175 -18.58 -8.13 -2.20
CA TRP A 175 -18.44 -8.15 -3.64
C TRP A 175 -17.27 -8.98 -4.15
N LEU A 176 -16.30 -9.31 -3.29
CA LEU A 176 -15.11 -10.06 -3.68
C LEU A 176 -15.48 -11.54 -3.85
N PRO A 177 -15.28 -12.13 -5.04
CA PRO A 177 -15.65 -13.53 -5.27
C PRO A 177 -14.78 -14.48 -4.43
N GLU A 178 -15.29 -15.67 -4.14
CA GLU A 178 -14.57 -16.71 -3.40
C GLU A 178 -13.34 -17.22 -4.15
N THR A 179 -13.38 -17.18 -5.48
CA THR A 179 -12.27 -17.54 -6.36
C THR A 179 -11.86 -16.34 -7.20
N VAL A 180 -10.58 -15.99 -7.13
CA VAL A 180 -9.95 -14.98 -8.00
C VAL A 180 -8.82 -15.64 -8.76
N GLU A 181 -8.89 -15.60 -10.08
CA GLU A 181 -7.82 -16.10 -10.94
C GLU A 181 -6.77 -15.02 -11.18
N TRP A 182 -5.50 -15.44 -11.20
CA TRP A 182 -4.38 -14.55 -11.43
C TRP A 182 -4.49 -13.83 -12.78
N GLY A 183 -4.22 -12.52 -12.78
CA GLY A 183 -4.27 -11.69 -13.98
C GLY A 183 -5.68 -11.38 -14.51
N LYS A 184 -6.75 -11.95 -13.93
CA LYS A 184 -8.11 -11.61 -14.32
C LYS A 184 -8.57 -10.31 -13.67
N PHE A 185 -9.33 -9.55 -14.44
CA PHE A 185 -10.05 -8.37 -13.95
C PHE A 185 -11.40 -8.81 -13.39
N HIS A 186 -11.68 -8.44 -12.15
CA HIS A 186 -13.05 -8.37 -11.65
C HIS A 186 -13.53 -6.93 -11.76
N ARG A 187 -14.80 -6.70 -12.09
CA ARG A 187 -15.32 -5.34 -12.32
C ARG A 187 -16.60 -5.11 -11.53
N ILE A 188 -16.65 -4.00 -10.82
CA ILE A 188 -17.84 -3.50 -10.12
C ILE A 188 -18.08 -2.08 -10.60
N GLY A 189 -19.21 -1.85 -11.27
CA GLY A 189 -19.49 -0.56 -11.90
C GLY A 189 -18.36 -0.16 -12.86
N ARG A 190 -17.61 0.90 -12.53
CA ARG A 190 -16.44 1.36 -13.29
C ARG A 190 -15.10 0.99 -12.65
N THR A 191 -15.10 0.43 -11.45
CA THR A 191 -13.91 -0.04 -10.74
C THR A 191 -13.45 -1.37 -11.31
N ASN A 192 -12.17 -1.44 -11.68
CA ASN A 192 -11.50 -2.65 -12.13
C ASN A 192 -10.57 -3.15 -11.01
N PHE A 193 -10.72 -4.40 -10.61
CA PHE A 193 -9.86 -5.07 -9.65
C PHE A 193 -8.94 -6.01 -10.39
N HIS A 194 -7.64 -5.93 -10.15
CA HIS A 194 -6.64 -6.75 -10.83
C HIS A 194 -5.74 -7.43 -9.79
N MET A 195 -5.74 -8.77 -9.83
CA MET A 195 -4.87 -9.55 -8.96
C MET A 195 -3.42 -9.44 -9.42
N ILE A 196 -2.55 -8.95 -8.55
CA ILE A 196 -1.11 -8.81 -8.79
C ILE A 196 -0.30 -9.79 -7.95
N ARG A 197 0.95 -10.03 -8.35
CA ARG A 197 1.92 -10.66 -7.44
C ARG A 197 2.43 -9.60 -6.46
N HIS A 198 2.63 -9.99 -5.21
CA HIS A 198 3.26 -9.12 -4.23
C HIS A 198 4.67 -8.75 -4.70
N PHE A 199 5.09 -7.48 -4.58
CA PHE A 199 6.38 -7.04 -5.11
C PHE A 199 7.57 -7.71 -4.40
N SER A 200 7.44 -8.21 -3.16
CA SER A 200 8.52 -8.99 -2.54
C SER A 200 8.73 -10.39 -3.17
N SER A 201 7.77 -10.89 -3.95
CA SER A 201 7.86 -12.21 -4.60
C SER A 201 8.77 -12.22 -5.85
N SER A 202 9.01 -13.42 -6.41
CA SER A 202 9.68 -13.62 -7.70
C SER A 202 8.80 -13.15 -8.85
N ILE A 203 8.73 -11.82 -9.02
CA ILE A 203 8.12 -11.15 -10.17
C ILE A 203 9.23 -10.79 -11.16
N THR A 204 8.99 -11.00 -12.45
CA THR A 204 9.98 -10.67 -13.48
C THR A 204 9.95 -9.18 -13.82
N SER A 205 11.06 -8.65 -14.32
CA SER A 205 11.11 -7.29 -14.86
C SER A 205 10.13 -7.08 -16.02
N GLY A 206 9.80 -8.13 -16.77
CA GLY A 206 8.79 -8.10 -17.84
C GLY A 206 7.39 -7.87 -17.30
N ASP A 207 7.02 -8.59 -16.24
CA ASP A 207 5.72 -8.45 -15.56
C ASP A 207 5.53 -7.03 -15.01
N LEU A 208 6.56 -6.50 -14.34
CA LEU A 208 6.55 -5.14 -13.78
C LEU A 208 6.41 -4.08 -14.87
N LYS A 209 7.14 -4.20 -15.99
CA LYS A 209 6.98 -3.29 -17.13
C LYS A 209 5.58 -3.38 -17.76
N SER A 210 5.00 -4.58 -17.83
CA SER A 210 3.64 -4.76 -18.34
C SER A 210 2.61 -4.06 -17.45
N MET A 211 2.73 -4.23 -16.14
CA MET A 211 1.89 -3.54 -15.15
C MET A 211 2.07 -2.03 -15.21
N GLY A 212 3.31 -1.56 -15.37
CA GLY A 212 3.60 -0.14 -15.59
C GLY A 212 2.89 0.43 -16.82
N ARG A 213 2.87 -0.29 -17.95
CA ARG A 213 2.11 0.13 -19.16
C ARG A 213 0.61 0.17 -18.92
N LEU A 214 0.05 -0.80 -18.20
CA LEU A 214 -1.37 -0.82 -17.83
C LEU A 214 -1.73 0.39 -16.95
N ILE A 215 -0.90 0.73 -15.96
CA ILE A 215 -1.13 1.88 -15.09
C ILE A 215 -1.05 3.18 -15.88
N LYS A 216 -0.04 3.31 -16.73
CA LYS A 216 0.16 4.50 -17.58
C LYS A 216 -1.01 4.75 -18.53
N SER A 217 -1.60 3.70 -19.12
CA SER A 217 -2.77 3.87 -20.01
C SER A 217 -4.04 4.33 -19.28
N ARG A 218 -4.00 4.36 -17.94
CA ARG A 218 -5.08 4.84 -17.06
C ARG A 218 -4.74 6.18 -16.40
N CYS A 219 -3.59 6.76 -16.72
CA CYS A 219 -3.22 8.13 -16.33
C CYS A 219 -3.43 9.03 -17.56
N PRO A 220 -4.11 10.18 -17.44
CA PRO A 220 -4.22 11.18 -18.51
C PRO A 220 -2.86 11.74 -18.96
#